data_AF-A0A7U6KSM5-F1
#
_entry.id   AF-A0A7U6KSM5-F1
#
_cell.length_a   1.000
_cell.length_b   1.000
_cell.length_c   1.000
_cell.angle_alpha   90.00
_cell.angle_beta   90.00
_cell.angle_gamma   90.00
#
_symmetry.space_group_name_H-M   'P 1'
#
loop_
_entity.id
_entity.type
_entity.pdbx_description
1 polymer ?
#
loop_
_entity_poly.entity_id
_entity_poly.type
_entity_poly.pdbx_seq_one_letter_code
_entity_poly.pdbx_strand_id
1 'polypeptide(L)'
;MTDYNLMKDFTFHERDEFTREPIAEKIIKLLDSDIEVSPLIIDGKWGTGKTEFCFKLKNLIEENNPNDYKVGYVNAFQADHANEPLLTLIAEVASFYDEKTTSERIL
;
A
#
# COMPACT_ATOMS: atom_id res chain seq x y z
N MET A 1 11.96 -7.84 -15.36
CA MET A 1 10.57 -7.66 -14.91
C MET A 1 10.64 -7.34 -13.43
N THR A 2 10.06 -6.21 -12.98
CA THR A 2 10.06 -5.86 -11.56
C THR A 2 9.24 -6.89 -10.78
N ASP A 3 9.85 -7.52 -9.77
CA ASP A 3 9.13 -8.42 -8.89
C ASP A 3 8.43 -7.61 -7.80
N TYR A 4 7.13 -7.39 -7.99
CA TYR A 4 6.30 -6.67 -7.03
C TYR A 4 6.16 -7.41 -5.70
N ASN A 5 6.31 -8.74 -5.67
CA ASN A 5 6.20 -9.49 -4.43
C ASN A 5 7.39 -9.21 -3.52
N LEU A 6 8.60 -9.06 -4.09
CA LEU A 6 9.78 -8.66 -3.32
C LEU A 6 9.62 -7.23 -2.74
N MET A 7 8.98 -6.32 -3.49
CA MET A 7 8.83 -4.93 -3.06
C MET A 7 7.80 -4.72 -1.95
N LYS A 8 6.86 -5.65 -1.77
CA LYS A 8 5.80 -5.54 -0.76
C LYS A 8 6.36 -5.38 0.65
N ASP A 9 7.49 -6.02 0.93
CA ASP A 9 8.07 -6.06 2.27
C ASP A 9 9.09 -4.94 2.51
N PHE A 10 9.34 -4.06 1.52
CA PHE A 10 10.34 -3.00 1.67
C PHE A 10 9.90 -1.95 2.70
N THR A 11 10.83 -1.56 3.57
CA THR A 11 10.62 -0.50 4.57
C THR A 11 11.62 0.65 4.39
N PHE A 12 11.36 1.80 5.03
CA PHE A 12 12.33 2.90 5.06
C PHE A 12 13.57 2.56 5.92
N HIS A 13 13.40 1.71 6.94
CA HIS A 13 14.50 1.22 7.79
C HIS A 13 15.53 0.39 7.02
N GLU A 14 15.08 -0.42 6.03
CA GLU A 14 15.99 -1.20 5.19
C GLU A 14 16.84 -0.30 4.27
N ARG A 15 16.20 0.69 3.63
CA ARG A 15 16.90 1.69 2.81
C ARG A 15 16.03 2.93 2.58
N ASP A 16 16.65 4.09 2.64
CA ASP A 16 16.02 5.36 2.23
C ASP A 16 17.01 6.29 1.50
N GLU A 17 17.51 5.81 0.35
CA GLU A 17 18.57 6.48 -0.45
C GLU A 17 18.22 7.92 -0.87
N PHE A 18 16.92 8.25 -0.89
CA PHE A 18 16.40 9.55 -1.30
C PHE A 18 15.79 10.35 -0.15
N THR A 19 15.95 9.90 1.10
CA THR A 19 15.46 10.58 2.31
C THR A 19 13.98 10.92 2.23
N ARG A 20 13.16 9.93 1.87
CA ARG A 20 11.71 10.06 1.64
C ARG A 20 10.87 9.67 2.85
N GLU A 21 11.44 9.06 3.89
CA GLU A 21 10.72 8.77 5.13
C GLU A 21 10.05 10.02 5.73
N PRO A 22 10.71 11.20 5.83
CA PRO A 22 10.06 12.42 6.34
C PRO A 22 8.91 12.93 5.45
N ILE A 23 8.87 12.53 4.17
CA ILE A 23 7.74 12.84 3.28
C ILE A 23 6.58 11.90 3.60
N ALA A 24 6.86 10.61 3.80
CA ALA A 24 5.86 9.62 4.20
C ALA A 24 5.21 9.99 5.53
N GLU A 25 5.98 10.36 6.55
CA GLU A 25 5.46 10.83 7.85
C GLU A 25 4.51 12.04 7.71
N LYS A 26 4.82 12.97 6.81
CA LYS A 26 3.93 14.11 6.53
C LYS A 26 2.64 13.69 5.85
N ILE A 27 2.69 12.71 4.95
CA ILE A 27 1.49 12.14 4.32
C ILE A 27 0.62 11.47 5.39
N ILE A 28 1.21 10.67 6.29
CA ILE A 28 0.48 10.03 7.39
C ILE A 28 -0.19 11.08 8.28
N LYS A 29 0.56 12.11 8.68
CA LYS A 29 0.00 13.22 9.47
C LYS A 29 -1.16 13.95 8.76
N LEU A 30 -1.12 14.04 7.44
CA LEU A 30 -2.21 14.61 6.65
C LEU A 30 -3.43 13.68 6.64
N LEU A 31 -3.24 12.38 6.50
CA LEU A 31 -4.30 11.36 6.55
C LEU A 31 -4.99 11.29 7.92
N ASP A 32 -4.24 11.51 9.01
CA ASP A 32 -4.75 11.51 10.39
C ASP A 32 -5.39 12.85 10.80
N SER A 33 -5.33 13.87 9.94
CA SER A 33 -5.87 15.20 10.24
C SER A 33 -7.34 15.34 9.85
N ASP A 34 -8.02 16.35 10.41
CA ASP A 34 -9.40 16.69 10.06
C ASP A 34 -9.58 17.30 8.65
N ILE A 35 -8.53 17.26 7.80
CA ILE A 35 -8.54 17.85 6.45
C ILE A 35 -8.90 16.77 5.44
N GLU A 36 -9.80 17.09 4.51
CA GLU A 36 -10.08 16.22 3.36
C GLU A 36 -8.92 16.26 2.35
N VAL A 37 -8.13 15.19 2.33
CA VAL A 37 -6.89 15.08 1.52
C VAL A 37 -7.01 14.10 0.34
N SER A 38 -8.19 13.52 0.13
CA SER A 38 -8.45 12.55 -0.94
C SER A 38 -9.08 13.22 -2.17
N PRO A 39 -8.65 12.88 -3.41
CA PRO A 39 -7.56 11.97 -3.75
C PRO A 39 -6.17 12.63 -3.63
N LEU A 40 -5.18 11.86 -3.16
CA LEU A 40 -3.76 12.26 -3.15
C LEU A 40 -3.03 11.70 -4.38
N ILE A 41 -2.22 12.54 -5.05
CA ILE A 41 -1.46 12.16 -6.24
C ILE A 41 0.04 12.29 -5.95
N ILE A 42 0.80 11.22 -6.23
CA ILE A 42 2.27 11.23 -6.19
C ILE A 42 2.78 11.29 -7.63
N ASP A 43 3.23 12.47 -8.06
CA ASP A 43 3.79 12.67 -9.40
C ASP A 43 5.32 12.51 -9.43
N GLY A 44 5.84 12.06 -10.56
CA GLY A 44 7.27 11.96 -10.82
C GLY A 44 7.60 11.18 -12.09
N LYS A 45 8.81 11.39 -12.62
CA LYS A 45 9.28 10.72 -13.84
C LYS A 45 9.30 9.18 -13.71
N TRP A 46 9.33 8.47 -14.83
CA TRP A 46 9.55 7.03 -14.82
C TRP A 46 10.89 6.68 -14.14
N GLY A 47 10.93 5.58 -13.39
CA GLY A 47 12.15 5.13 -12.71
C GLY A 47 12.54 5.90 -11.44
N THR A 48 11.72 6.85 -10.96
CA THR A 48 12.01 7.58 -9.71
C THR A 48 11.68 6.82 -8.42
N GLY A 49 11.24 5.56 -8.51
CA GLY A 49 10.92 4.74 -7.34
C GLY A 49 9.57 5.02 -6.68
N LYS A 50 8.57 5.51 -7.44
CA LYS A 50 7.21 5.77 -6.91
C LYS A 50 6.55 4.50 -6.36
N THR A 51 6.62 3.39 -7.09
CA THR A 51 6.06 2.09 -6.67
C THR A 51 6.67 1.62 -5.36
N GLU A 52 8.00 1.67 -5.23
CA GLU A 52 8.68 1.33 -3.98
C GLU A 52 8.29 2.26 -2.83
N PHE A 53 8.18 3.57 -3.10
CA PHE A 53 7.68 4.52 -2.11
C PHE A 53 6.26 4.18 -1.65
N CYS A 54 5.35 3.77 -2.54
CA CYS A 54 4.00 3.35 -2.15
C CYS A 54 4.00 2.14 -1.21
N PHE A 55 4.83 1.12 -1.47
CA PHE A 55 4.94 -0.03 -0.56
C PHE A 55 5.56 0.36 0.79
N LYS A 56 6.61 1.17 0.80
CA LYS A 56 7.20 1.67 2.05
C LYS A 56 6.25 2.53 2.85
N LEU A 57 5.47 3.39 2.19
CA LEU A 57 4.43 4.21 2.82
C LEU A 57 3.32 3.33 3.42
N LYS A 58 2.86 2.32 2.67
CA LYS A 58 1.90 1.32 3.16
C LYS A 58 2.40 0.66 4.44
N ASN A 59 3.63 0.15 4.42
CA ASN A 59 4.24 -0.53 5.56
C ASN A 59 4.41 0.43 6.75
N LEU A 60 4.87 1.66 6.51
CA LEU A 60 5.00 2.67 7.57
C LEU A 60 3.65 3.05 8.20
N ILE A 61 2.57 3.14 7.42
CA ILE A 61 1.22 3.39 7.96
C ILE A 61 0.79 2.25 8.90
N GLU A 62 0.98 1.01 8.47
CA GLU A 62 0.57 -0.17 9.25
C GLU A 62 1.47 -0.41 10.47
N GLU A 63 2.76 -0.10 10.40
CA GLU A 63 3.69 -0.17 11.53
C GLU A 63 3.35 0.86 12.62
N ASN A 64 3.00 2.08 12.23
CA ASN A 64 2.66 3.16 13.17
C ASN A 64 1.27 2.97 13.80
N ASN A 65 0.33 2.38 13.07
CA ASN A 65 -1.08 2.29 13.44
C ASN A 65 -1.68 0.90 13.14
N PRO A 66 -1.16 -0.19 13.73
CA PRO A 66 -1.46 -1.56 13.32
C PRO A 66 -2.91 -2.00 13.51
N ASN A 67 -3.69 -1.28 14.33
CA ASN A 67 -5.09 -1.59 14.58
C ASN A 67 -6.07 -0.63 13.87
N ASP A 68 -5.58 0.49 13.33
CA ASP A 68 -6.45 1.58 12.85
C ASP A 68 -6.53 1.62 11.32
N TYR A 69 -5.47 1.20 10.63
CA TYR A 69 -5.42 1.17 9.17
C TYR A 69 -5.11 -0.21 8.62
N LYS A 70 -5.89 -0.62 7.61
CA LYS A 70 -5.52 -1.67 6.67
C LYS A 70 -5.34 -1.01 5.31
N VAL A 71 -4.15 -1.10 4.75
CA VAL A 71 -3.82 -0.37 3.52
C VAL A 71 -3.75 -1.36 2.35
N GLY A 72 -4.52 -1.10 1.31
CA GLY A 72 -4.56 -1.92 0.09
C GLY A 72 -3.68 -1.35 -1.01
N TYR A 73 -3.15 -2.22 -1.86
CA TYR A 73 -2.38 -1.80 -3.03
C TYR A 73 -2.96 -2.40 -4.30
N VAL A 74 -3.51 -1.54 -5.16
CA VAL A 74 -4.03 -1.94 -6.47
C VAL A 74 -3.10 -1.49 -7.59
N ASN A 75 -2.56 -2.45 -8.33
CA ASN A 75 -1.81 -2.18 -9.55
C ASN A 75 -2.74 -2.10 -10.76
N ALA A 76 -3.15 -0.89 -11.11
CA ALA A 76 -4.06 -0.66 -12.23
C ALA A 76 -3.54 -1.25 -13.56
N PHE A 77 -2.23 -1.25 -13.83
CA PHE A 77 -1.67 -1.81 -15.07
C PHE A 77 -1.78 -3.34 -15.15
N GLN A 78 -1.66 -4.04 -14.03
CA GLN A 78 -1.84 -5.49 -14.00
C GLN A 78 -3.33 -5.86 -14.06
N ALA A 79 -4.19 -5.02 -13.49
CA ALA A 79 -5.63 -5.21 -13.47
C ALA A 79 -6.35 -4.80 -14.76
N ASP A 80 -5.72 -3.98 -15.61
CA ASP A 80 -6.33 -3.45 -16.84
C ASP A 80 -6.74 -4.54 -17.84
N HIS A 81 -6.06 -5.69 -17.81
CA HIS A 81 -6.41 -6.85 -18.63
C HIS A 81 -7.79 -7.45 -18.28
N ALA A 82 -8.30 -7.21 -17.08
CA ALA A 82 -9.56 -7.79 -16.61
C ALA A 82 -10.81 -6.98 -17.03
N ASN A 83 -10.66 -5.76 -17.57
CA ASN A 83 -11.79 -4.83 -17.88
C ASN A 83 -12.80 -4.62 -16.73
N GLU A 84 -12.45 -5.00 -15.51
CA GLU A 84 -13.33 -4.99 -14.33
C GLU A 84 -12.61 -4.31 -13.15
N PRO A 85 -12.39 -2.98 -13.21
CA PRO A 85 -11.71 -2.23 -12.16
C PRO A 85 -12.44 -2.32 -10.82
N LEU A 86 -13.78 -2.38 -10.86
CA LEU A 86 -14.59 -2.55 -9.66
C LEU A 86 -14.36 -3.90 -8.98
N LEU A 87 -14.29 -5.00 -9.75
CA LEU A 87 -14.02 -6.32 -9.17
C LEU A 87 -12.62 -6.37 -8.55
N THR A 88 -11.64 -5.73 -9.19
CA THR A 88 -10.28 -5.65 -8.65
C THR A 88 -10.24 -4.92 -7.31
N LEU A 89 -10.94 -3.78 -7.21
CA LEU A 89 -11.06 -3.04 -5.95
C LEU A 89 -11.79 -3.85 -4.87
N ILE A 90 -12.89 -4.53 -5.23
CA ILE A 90 -13.64 -5.38 -4.31
C ILE A 90 -12.78 -6.54 -3.81
N ALA A 91 -12.04 -7.20 -4.70
CA ALA A 91 -11.16 -8.32 -4.34
C ALA A 91 -10.05 -7.88 -3.37
N GLU A 92 -9.45 -6.72 -3.61
CA GLU A 92 -8.44 -6.15 -2.71
C GLU A 92 -9.03 -5.85 -1.33
N VAL A 93 -10.20 -5.21 -1.25
CA VAL A 93 -10.86 -4.91 0.03
C VAL A 93 -11.32 -6.19 0.74
N ALA A 94 -11.82 -7.19 0.01
CA ALA A 94 -12.24 -8.47 0.56
C ALA A 94 -11.07 -9.24 1.17
N SER A 95 -9.86 -9.12 0.60
CA SER A 95 -8.66 -9.81 1.09
C SER A 95 -8.34 -9.48 2.55
N PHE A 96 -8.76 -8.31 3.05
CA PHE A 96 -8.56 -7.92 4.45
C PHE A 96 -9.35 -8.73 5.48
N TYR A 97 -10.37 -9.47 5.05
CA TYR A 97 -11.28 -10.20 5.93
C TYR A 97 -11.01 -11.70 5.99
N ASP A 98 -10.21 -12.26 5.07
CA ASP A 98 -10.04 -13.71 4.92
C ASP A 98 -8.96 -14.36 5.81
N GLU A 99 -8.22 -13.60 6.63
CA GLU A 99 -7.12 -14.15 7.46
C GLU A 99 -7.55 -14.91 8.73
N LYS A 100 -8.85 -15.06 9.05
CA LYS A 100 -9.30 -15.74 10.29
C LYS A 100 -9.99 -17.10 10.14
N THR A 101 -10.07 -17.69 8.96
CA THR A 101 -10.76 -18.99 8.78
C THR A 101 -9.98 -19.98 7.92
N THR A 102 -8.75 -20.33 8.31
CA THR A 102 -8.11 -21.60 7.89
C THR A 102 -7.16 -22.09 8.99
N SER A 103 -7.70 -22.46 10.15
CA SER A 103 -7.01 -23.34 11.11
C SER A 103 -7.95 -24.27 11.88
N GLU A 104 -9.28 -24.13 11.73
CA GLU A 104 -10.23 -25.18 12.10
C GLU A 104 -10.58 -26.04 10.88
N ARG A 105 -9.60 -26.80 10.40
CA ARG A 105 -9.90 -28.16 9.95
C ARG A 105 -9.58 -29.09 11.12
N ILE A 106 -10.52 -29.09 12.06
CA ILE A 106 -10.71 -30.11 13.09
C ILE A 106 -11.21 -31.37 12.37
N LEU A 107 -10.49 -32.47 12.61
CA LEU A 107 -10.86 -33.90 12.47
C LEU A 107 -11.06 -34.47 11.06
#